data_AF-A0A2K9P315-F1
#
_entry.id   AF-A0A2K9P315-F1
#
_cell.length_a   1.000
_cell.length_b   1.000
_cell.length_c   1.000
_cell.angle_alpha   90.00
_cell.angle_beta   90.00
_cell.angle_gamma   90.00
#
_symmetry.space_group_name_H-M   'P 1'
#
loop_
_entity.id
_entity.type
_entity.pdbx_description
1 polymer ?
#
loop_
_entity_poly.entity_id
_entity_poly.type
_entity_poly.pdbx_seq_one_letter_code
_entity_poly.pdbx_strand_id
1 'polypeptide(L)' 'MAGTELVKCPMLKENIDVAYCIELQMIANKEIKPTQTEEHFTAKDYAVCLKCKKQVCPTPDIIS' A
#
# COMPACT_ATOMS: atom_id res chain seq x y z
N MET A 1 -20.85 8.21 -1.07
CA MET A 1 -19.89 7.99 0.02
C MET A 1 -18.93 6.94 -0.51
N ALA A 2 -17.70 7.33 -0.88
CA ALA A 2 -16.70 6.39 -1.37
C ALA A 2 -16.37 5.43 -0.22
N GLY A 3 -16.75 4.17 -0.34
CA GLY A 3 -16.41 3.17 0.65
C GLY A 3 -14.90 2.98 0.63
N THR A 4 -14.25 3.24 1.77
CA THR A 4 -12.84 2.91 1.95
C THR A 4 -12.71 1.40 1.92
N GLU A 5 -12.20 0.86 0.81
CA GLU A 5 -11.93 -0.56 0.68
C GLU A 5 -10.75 -0.90 1.59
N LEU A 6 -10.94 -1.86 2.50
CA LEU A 6 -9.93 -2.28 3.46
C LEU A 6 -9.28 -3.58 2.98
N VAL A 7 -7.95 -3.64 3.05
CA VAL A 7 -7.14 -4.81 2.73
C VAL A 7 -6.32 -5.25 3.93
N LYS A 8 -6.22 -6.57 4.12
CA LYS A 8 -5.36 -7.15 5.17
C LYS A 8 -3.89 -6.98 4.80
N CYS A 9 -3.17 -6.15 5.55
CA CYS A 9 -1.75 -5.89 5.35
C CYS A 9 -0.90 -6.83 6.24
N PRO A 10 -0.13 -7.77 5.67
CA PRO A 10 0.72 -8.67 6.46
C PRO A 10 1.91 -7.97 7.10
N MET A 11 2.35 -6.84 6.54
CA MET A 11 3.42 -6.02 7.12
C MET A 11 2.97 -5.38 8.44
N LEU A 12 1.76 -4.80 8.47
CA LEU A 12 1.22 -4.11 9.64
C LEU A 12 0.40 -5.04 10.56
N LYS A 13 0.04 -6.23 10.09
CA LYS A 13 -0.81 -7.21 10.79
C LYS A 13 -2.21 -6.68 11.10
N GLU A 14 -2.68 -5.71 10.34
CA GLU A 14 -4.00 -5.08 10.47
C GLU A 14 -4.64 -4.84 9.10
N ASN A 15 -5.91 -4.44 9.10
CA ASN A 15 -6.61 -4.03 7.88
C ASN A 15 -6.39 -2.53 7.66
N ILE A 16 -5.91 -2.17 6.48
CA ILE A 16 -5.63 -0.78 6.09
C ILE A 16 -6.41 -0.40 4.85
N ASP A 17 -6.52 0.89 4.60
CA ASP A 17 -7.08 1.40 3.35
C ASP A 17 -6.26 0.93 2.14
N VAL A 18 -6.94 0.58 1.04
CA VAL A 18 -6.29 0.16 -0.20
C VAL A 18 -5.36 1.24 -0.76
N ALA A 19 -5.71 2.53 -0.65
CA ALA A 19 -4.82 3.61 -1.08
C ALA A 19 -3.53 3.63 -0.28
N TYR A 20 -3.61 3.45 1.06
CA TYR A 20 -2.43 3.35 1.91
C TYR A 20 -1.60 2.09 1.59
N CYS A 21 -2.26 0.97 1.28
CA CYS A 21 -1.57 -0.24 0.83
C CYS A 21 -0.78 -0.02 -0.47
N ILE A 22 -1.35 0.72 -1.43
CA ILE A 22 -0.68 1.09 -2.68
C ILE A 22 0.52 1.99 -2.39
N GLU A 23 0.38 3.00 -1.53
CA GLU A 23 1.49 3.88 -1.14
C GLU A 23 2.66 3.08 -0.53
N LEU A 24 2.37 2.16 0.40
CA LEU A 24 3.38 1.27 0.98
C LEU A 24 4.07 0.40 -0.08
N GLN A 25 3.32 -0.07 -1.09
CA GLN A 25 3.90 -0.81 -2.21
C GLN A 25 4.79 0.07 -3.09
N MET A 26 4.42 1.34 -3.32
CA MET A 26 5.24 2.28 -4.08
C MET A 26 6.54 2.63 -3.32
N ILE A 27 6.46 2.84 -2.00
CA ILE A 27 7.65 3.04 -1.15
C ILE A 27 8.55 1.80 -1.20
N ALA A 28 7.97 0.60 -1.04
CA ALA A 28 8.71 -0.65 -1.07
C ALA A 28 9.43 -0.87 -2.41
N ASN A 29 8.80 -0.49 -3.53
CA ASN A 29 9.36 -0.51 -4.88
C ASN A 29 10.32 0.67 -5.17
N LYS A 30 10.57 1.56 -4.20
CA LYS A 30 11.38 2.78 -4.33
C LYS A 30 10.87 3.76 -5.39
N GLU A 31 9.58 3.69 -5.73
CA GLU A 31 8.91 4.61 -6.65
C GLU A 31 8.69 5.98 -5.98
N ILE A 32 8.45 5.99 -4.66
CA ILE A 32 8.31 7.20 -3.83
C ILE A 32 9.15 7.08 -2.56
N LYS A 33 9.41 8.22 -1.91
CA LYS A 33 10.09 8.26 -0.61
C LYS A 33 9.07 8.07 0.53
N PRO A 34 9.44 7.36 1.61
CA PRO A 34 8.59 7.29 2.80
C PRO A 34 8.37 8.69 3.38
N THR A 35 7.18 8.91 3.94
CA THR A 35 6.89 10.14 4.69
C THR A 35 7.20 9.92 6.17
N GLN A 36 7.01 10.95 7.02
CA GLN A 36 7.27 10.86 8.47
C GLN A 36 6.56 9.69 9.14
N THR A 37 5.38 9.31 8.64
CA THR A 37 4.64 8.15 9.16
C THR A 37 5.28 6.81 8.82
N GLU A 38 6.10 6.70 7.77
CA GLU A 38 6.71 5.44 7.33
C GLU A 38 8.21 5.31 7.67
N GLU A 39 8.81 6.33 8.30
CA GLU A 39 10.24 6.33 8.69
C GLU A 39 10.59 5.24 9.71
N HIS A 40 9.59 4.76 10.47
CA HIS A 40 9.79 3.70 11.46
C HIS A 40 9.85 2.30 10.84
N PHE A 41 9.50 2.14 9.55
CA PHE A 41 9.54 0.85 8.88
C PHE A 41 10.95 0.45 8.46
N THR A 42 11.29 -0.80 8.77
CA THR A 42 12.60 -1.36 8.44
C THR A 42 12.61 -1.97 7.04
N ALA A 43 13.81 -2.23 6.51
CA ALA A 43 13.95 -2.97 5.26
C ALA A 43 13.30 -4.36 5.30
N LYS A 44 13.19 -4.99 6.48
CA LYS A 44 12.50 -6.28 6.64
C LYS A 44 10.99 -6.14 6.45
N ASP A 45 10.42 -5.03 6.90
CA ASP A 45 8.99 -4.77 6.77
C ASP A 45 8.62 -4.53 5.30
N TYR A 46 9.42 -3.73 4.58
CA TYR A 46 9.27 -3.57 3.14
C TYR A 46 9.48 -4.86 2.36
N ALA A 47 10.34 -5.77 2.82
CA ALA A 47 10.49 -7.09 2.21
C ALA A 47 9.24 -7.98 2.37
N VAL A 48 8.41 -7.74 3.39
CA VAL A 48 7.08 -8.37 3.50
C VAL A 48 6.13 -7.72 2.49
N CYS A 49 6.14 -6.39 2.37
CA CYS A 49 5.32 -5.64 1.41
C CYS A 49 5.59 -6.07 -0.05
N LEU A 50 6.86 -6.27 -0.43
CA LEU A 50 7.27 -6.71 -1.77
C LEU A 50 6.77 -8.10 -2.16
N LYS A 51 6.35 -8.92 -1.20
CA LYS A 51 5.76 -10.25 -1.45
C LYS A 51 4.25 -10.18 -1.69
N CYS A 52 3.60 -9.06 -1.38
CA CYS A 52 2.19 -8.87 -1.67
C CYS A 52 1.96 -8.80 -3.18
N LYS A 53 0.80 -9.28 -3.63
CA LYS A 53 0.36 -9.04 -5.02
C LYS A 53 0.28 -7.52 -5.23
N LYS A 54 0.94 -7.01 -6.28
CA LYS A 54 0.87 -5.59 -6.62
C LYS A 54 -0.59 -5.23 -6.86
N GLN A 55 -1.10 -4.31 -6.06
CA GLN A 55 -2.44 -3.78 -6.27
C GLN A 55 -2.37 -2.91 -7.51
N VAL A 56 -3.18 -3.23 -8.50
CA VAL A 56 -3.39 -2.34 -9.64
C VAL A 56 -4.34 -1.27 -9.10
N CYS A 57 -3.97 0.01 -9.16
CA CYS A 57 -4.92 1.08 -8.91
C CYS A 57 -6.19 0.72 -9.69
N PRO A 58 -7.38 0.70 -9.06
CA PRO A 58 -8.60 0.59 -9.86
C PRO A 58 -8.52 1.75 -10.83
N THR A 59 -8.25 1.44 -12.10
CA THR A 59 -8.41 2.40 -13.19
C THR A 59 -9.80 2.93 -12.95
N PRO A 60 -10.00 4.24 -12.71
CA PRO A 60 -11.34 4.76 -12.63
C PRO A 60 -11.99 4.30 -13.92
N ASP A 61 -13.04 3.47 -13.80
CA ASP A 61 -13.82 3.07 -14.94
C ASP A 61 -14.12 4.37 -15.68
N ILE A 62 -13.48 4.55 -16.84
CA ILE A 62 -13.82 5.64 -17.74
C ILE A 62 -15.25 5.30 -18.10
N ILE A 63 -16.19 5.98 -17.45
CA ILE A 63 -17.61 5.95 -17.78
C ILE A 63 -17.65 6.45 -19.22
N SER A 64 -17.67 5.50 -20.17
CA SER A 64 -17.87 5.78 -21.58
C SER A 64 -19.36 5.88 -21.89
#